data_AF-A0A1A8JK24-F1
#
_entry.id   AF-A0A1A8JK24-F1
#
_cell.length_a   1.000
_cell.length_b   1.000
_cell.length_c   1.000
_cell.angle_alpha   90.00
_cell.angle_beta   90.00
_cell.angle_gamma   90.00
#
_symmetry.space_group_name_H-M   'P 1'
#
loop_
_entity.id
_entity.type
_entity.pdbx_description
1 polymer ?
#
loop_
_entity_poly.entity_id
_entity_poly.type
_entity_poly.pdbx_seq_one_letter_code
_entity_poly.pdbx_strand_id
1 'polypeptide(L)' 'KRSSLKPAEFFIINLSISDLGMTLTLFPLAIPSALSHRWLFGDITCQLYAMCGVLFGLCSLTNITALSFVCCLK' A
#
# COMPACT_ATOMS: atom_id res chain seq x y z
N LYS A 1 12.64 11.81 24.02
CA LYS A 1 11.37 11.05 24.10
C LYS A 1 11.46 9.92 23.08
N ARG A 2 11.87 8.72 23.52
CA ARG A 2 12.29 7.63 22.63
C ARG A 2 11.02 6.96 22.08
N SER A 3 10.65 7.28 20.84
CA SER A 3 9.60 6.56 20.13
C SER A 3 10.08 5.13 19.96
N SER A 4 9.75 4.25 20.90
CA SER A 4 9.91 2.81 20.72
C SER A 4 8.89 2.42 19.66
N LEU A 5 9.27 2.55 18.39
CA LEU A 5 8.47 2.03 17.29
C LEU A 5 8.20 0.57 17.61
N LYS A 6 6.92 0.24 17.77
CA LYS A 6 6.51 -1.15 17.92
C LYS A 6 6.98 -1.90 16.67
N PRO A 7 7.30 -3.20 16.78
CA PRO A 7 7.70 -4.02 15.64
C PRO A 7 6.77 -3.85 14.41
N ALA A 8 5.48 -3.60 14.66
CA ALA A 8 4.47 -3.28 13.65
C ALA A 8 4.76 -1.99 12.85
N GLU A 9 5.28 -0.94 13.48
CA GLU A 9 5.62 0.33 12.80
C GLU A 9 6.79 0.14 11.84
N PHE A 10 7.78 -0.68 12.21
CA PHE A 10 8.92 -0.96 11.33
C PHE A 10 8.49 -1.79 10.11
N PHE A 11 7.58 -2.74 10.33
CA PHE A 11 6.96 -3.52 9.25
C PHE A 11 6.12 -2.64 8.32
N ILE A 12 5.35 -1.68 8.88
CA ILE A 12 4.59 -0.67 8.12
C ILE A 12 5.50 0.20 7.26
N ILE A 13 6.60 0.71 7.82
CA ILE A 13 7.52 1.59 7.08
C ILE A 13 8.15 0.83 5.91
N ASN A 14 8.62 -0.40 6.15
CA ASN A 14 9.21 -1.22 5.10
C ASN A 14 8.19 -1.58 4.01
N LEU A 15 6.95 -1.90 4.41
CA LEU A 15 5.87 -2.21 3.48
C LEU A 15 5.45 -0.98 2.67
N SER A 16 5.34 0.19 3.30
CA SER A 16 4.96 1.44 2.61
C SER A 16 6.03 1.93 1.64
N ILE A 17 7.32 1.69 1.91
CA ILE A 17 8.39 1.95 0.93
C ILE A 17 8.25 1.02 -0.30
N SER A 18 7.98 -0.27 -0.08
CA SER A 18 7.68 -1.19 -1.18
C SER A 18 6.42 -0.80 -1.96
N ASP A 19 5.38 -0.34 -1.27
CA ASP A 19 4.11 0.10 -1.86
C ASP A 19 4.26 1.40 -2.67
N LEU A 20 5.11 2.34 -2.22
CA LEU A 20 5.46 3.54 -2.97
C LEU A 20 6.21 3.21 -4.27
N GLY A 21 7.18 2.30 -4.22
CA GLY A 21 7.89 1.83 -5.41
C GLY A 21 6.96 1.13 -6.41
N MET A 22 6.03 0.32 -5.90
CA MET A 22 5.00 -0.29 -6.74
C MET A 22 3.99 0.73 -7.26
N THR A 23 3.54 1.71 -6.48
CA THR A 23 2.58 2.74 -6.92
C THR A 23 3.16 3.62 -8.02
N LEU A 24 4.43 4.01 -7.90
CA LEU A 24 5.16 4.76 -8.93
C LEU A 24 5.27 3.99 -10.25
N THR A 25 5.30 2.66 -10.19
CA THR A 25 5.33 1.80 -11.38
C THR A 25 3.93 1.39 -11.85
N LEU A 26 2.94 1.27 -10.98
CA LEU A 26 1.54 0.94 -11.29
C LEU A 26 0.76 2.09 -11.91
N PHE A 27 0.93 3.32 -11.42
CA PHE A 27 0.26 4.51 -11.98
C PHE A 27 0.48 4.68 -13.49
N PRO A 28 1.72 4.62 -14.01
CA PRO A 28 1.95 4.74 -15.44
C PRO A 28 1.39 3.55 -16.25
N LEU A 29 1.09 2.41 -15.62
CA LEU A 29 0.49 1.25 -16.26
C LEU A 29 -1.06 1.31 -16.21
N ALA A 30 -1.61 1.82 -15.12
CA ALA A 30 -3.05 1.93 -14.91
C ALA A 30 -3.71 2.99 -15.80
N ILE A 31 -3.05 4.13 -16.03
CA ILE A 31 -3.57 5.24 -16.86
C ILE A 31 -3.88 4.79 -18.30
N PRO A 32 -2.93 4.23 -19.08
CA PRO A 32 -3.21 3.77 -20.44
C PRO A 32 -4.18 2.58 -20.49
N SER A 33 -4.19 1.71 -19.47
CA SER A 33 -5.16 0.61 -19.37
C SER A 33 -6.59 1.12 -19.17
N ALA A 34 -6.77 2.15 -18.34
CA ALA A 34 -8.07 2.79 -18.11
C ALA A 34 -8.57 3.51 -19.37
N LEU A 35 -7.69 4.24 -20.07
CA LEU A 35 -8.02 4.91 -21.33
C LEU A 35 -8.39 3.93 -22.44
N SER A 36 -7.77 2.76 -22.45
CA SER A 36 -8.02 1.75 -23.47
C SER A 36 -9.20 0.83 -23.13
N HIS A 37 -9.73 0.89 -21.90
CA HIS A 37 -10.75 -0.02 -21.35
C HIS A 37 -10.35 -1.52 -21.42
N ARG A 38 -9.05 -1.81 -21.47
CA ARG A 38 -8.50 -3.17 -21.58
C ARG A 38 -7.13 -3.22 -20.95
N TRP A 39 -6.77 -4.41 -20.46
CA TRP A 39 -5.44 -4.63 -19.89
C TRP A 39 -4.41 -4.83 -21.00
N LEU A 40 -3.39 -3.96 -21.02
CA LEU A 40 -2.39 -3.92 -22.10
C LEU A 40 -1.04 -4.56 -21.73
N PHE A 41 -0.81 -4.85 -20.45
CA PHE A 41 0.53 -5.13 -19.91
C PHE A 41 0.76 -6.59 -19.48
N GLY A 42 -0.15 -7.50 -19.84
CA GLY A 42 -0.05 -8.94 -19.55
C GLY A 42 -0.37 -9.37 -18.10
N ASP A 43 -0.44 -10.68 -17.85
CA ASP A 43 -0.92 -11.28 -16.59
C ASP A 43 -0.09 -10.94 -15.34
N ILE A 44 1.24 -10.93 -15.44
CA ILE A 44 2.13 -10.64 -14.30
C ILE A 44 1.81 -9.26 -13.72
N THR A 45 1.64 -8.27 -14.58
CA THR A 45 1.31 -6.90 -14.19
C THR A 45 -0.08 -6.81 -13.57
N CYS A 46 -1.03 -7.63 -14.04
CA CYS A 46 -2.39 -7.70 -13.48
C CYS A 46 -2.38 -8.26 -12.05
N GLN A 47 -1.62 -9.33 -11.81
CA GLN A 47 -1.45 -9.90 -10.48
C GLN A 47 -0.78 -8.92 -9.51
N LEU A 48 0.26 -8.21 -9.98
CA LEU A 48 0.92 -7.17 -9.18
C LEU A 48 -0.05 -6.04 -8.83
N TYR A 49 -0.87 -5.60 -9.79
CA TYR A 49 -1.90 -4.59 -9.60
C TYR A 49 -2.93 -4.98 -8.53
N ALA A 50 -3.42 -6.22 -8.59
CA ALA A 50 -4.35 -6.75 -7.59
C ALA A 50 -3.71 -6.85 -6.19
N MET A 51 -2.45 -7.29 -6.11
CA MET A 51 -1.71 -7.35 -4.84
C MET A 51 -1.56 -5.97 -4.20
N CYS A 52 -1.18 -4.94 -4.97
CA CYS A 52 -1.08 -3.56 -4.48
C CYS A 52 -2.41 -3.03 -3.96
N GLY A 53 -3.54 -3.33 -4.62
CA GLY A 53 -4.86 -2.92 -4.15
C GLY A 53 -5.17 -3.44 -2.74
N VAL A 54 -4.83 -4.70 -2.47
CA VAL A 54 -5.01 -5.31 -1.14
C VAL A 54 -4.06 -4.69 -0.11
N LEU A 55 -2.80 -4.46 -0.49
CA LEU A 55 -1.80 -3.84 0.38
C LEU A 55 -2.20 -2.42 0.81
N PHE A 56 -2.67 -1.58 -0.11
CA PHE A 56 -3.15 -0.25 0.21
C PHE A 56 -4.33 -0.29 1.20
N GLY A 57 -5.26 -1.24 1.01
CA GLY A 57 -6.36 -1.48 1.94
C GLY A 57 -5.88 -1.86 3.34
N LEU A 58 -4.91 -2.79 3.43
CA LEU A 58 -4.30 -3.21 4.70
C LEU A 58 -3.53 -2.08 5.38
N CYS A 59 -2.77 -1.28 4.62
CA CYS A 59 -2.06 -0.10 5.14
C CYS A 59 -3.03 0.91 5.74
N SER A 60 -4.16 1.20 5.06
CA SER A 60 -5.20 2.10 5.57
C SER A 60 -5.81 1.58 6.87
N LEU A 61 -6.19 0.30 6.91
CA LEU A 61 -6.72 -0.36 8.12
C LEU A 61 -5.72 -0.32 9.28
N THR A 62 -4.44 -0.55 9.00
CA THR A 62 -3.39 -0.55 10.02
C THR A 62 -3.16 0.85 10.59
N ASN A 63 -3.15 1.89 9.75
CA ASN A 63 -3.07 3.28 10.20
C ASN A 63 -4.27 3.67 11.10
N ILE A 64 -5.49 3.28 10.71
CA ILE A 64 -6.70 3.53 11.52
C ILE A 64 -6.60 2.78 12.85
N THR A 65 -6.12 1.54 12.85
CA THR A 65 -5.94 0.72 14.06
C THR A 65 -4.88 1.33 14.98
N ALA A 66 -3.76 1.80 14.45
CA ALA A 66 -2.71 2.47 15.21
C ALA A 66 -3.23 3.78 15.84
N LEU A 67 -3.96 4.59 15.06
CA LEU A 67 -4.55 5.83 15.54
C LEU A 67 -5.61 5.57 16.63
N SER A 68 -6.44 4.53 16.44
CA SER A 68 -7.40 4.06 17.45
C SER A 68 -6.69 3.63 18.74
N PHE A 69 -5.61 2.85 18.64
CA PHE A 69 -4.84 2.40 19.79
C PHE A 69 -4.20 3.56 20.55
N VAL A 70 -3.67 4.55 19.84
CA VAL A 70 -3.09 5.77 20.44
C VAL A 70 -4.17 6.61 21.13
N CYS A 71 -5.35 6.75 20.54
CA CYS A 71 -6.48 7.45 21.16
C CYS A 71 -7.06 6.71 22.38
N CYS A 72 -7.14 5.37 22.36
CA CYS A 72 -7.67 4.58 23.48
C CYS A 72 -6.73 4.53 24.70
N LEU A 73 -5.43 4.72 24.49
CA LEU A 73 -4.44 4.81 25.56
C LEU A 73 -4.23 6.23 26.09
N LYS A 74 -4.94 7.22 25.55
CA LYS A 74 -4.92 8.62 25.99
C LYS A 74 -6.12 8.91 26.86
#